data_AF-A0ABD3XHX8-F1
#
_entry.id   AF-A0ABD3XHX8-F1
#
_cell.length_a   1.000
_cell.length_b   1.000
_cell.length_c   1.000
_cell.angle_alpha   90.00
_cell.angle_beta   90.00
_cell.angle_gamma   90.00
#
_symmetry.space_group_name_H-M   'P 1'
#
loop_
_entity.id
_entity.type
_entity.pdbx_description
1 polymer ?
#
loop_
_entity_poly.entity_id
_entity_poly.type
_entity_poly.pdbx_seq_one_letter_code
_entity_poly.pdbx_strand_id
1 'polypeptide(L)'
;MGCKRLILFVVMLSAMLVRETVGHGAIIDPPARNYMGKAGFPVPINYNYNSQYCGGFANQRTYEGKCGICGDPWQGPRPHEPGGIYATDVIGHCYPIGTNDITVTISITAWHKGYFSFKMCPHNNPKTNASQGCFDQYPLELVSGGYKYDITTNEDKIHNVQLKLPQALTCTQCILQWTYTTGNSWGCEGGNCGLGLGPQEVFINCADIAILSDCSTVSKSNTKRVIPKTKSSSGSNGRQKCKAAGVWTDQKSMDNWCVEKCKGVPPFCPDTYCICERSVSLSNVLYRRTNS
;
A
#
# COMPACT_ATOMS: atom_id res chain seq x y z
N MET A 1 23.41 30.18 40.15
CA MET A 1 22.18 29.44 39.75
C MET A 1 21.83 29.52 38.26
N GLY A 2 22.48 30.35 37.43
CA GLY A 2 22.11 30.51 36.00
C GLY A 2 22.57 29.41 35.05
N CYS A 3 23.75 28.81 35.26
CA CYS A 3 24.34 27.87 34.30
C CYS A 3 23.58 26.53 34.20
N LYS A 4 23.10 25.98 35.33
CA LYS A 4 22.31 24.73 35.34
C LYS A 4 20.94 24.86 34.66
N ARG A 5 20.30 26.04 34.74
CA ARG A 5 19.01 26.31 34.09
C ARG A 5 19.16 26.50 32.58
N LEU A 6 20.28 27.08 32.14
CA LEU A 6 20.61 27.24 30.72
C LEU A 6 20.89 25.90 30.05
N ILE A 7 21.66 25.00 30.70
CA ILE A 7 21.93 23.65 30.20
C ILE A 7 20.62 22.84 30.07
N LEU A 8 19.74 22.91 31.07
CA LEU A 8 18.44 22.21 31.03
C LEU A 8 17.55 22.71 29.88
N PHE A 9 17.57 24.02 29.61
CA PHE A 9 16.84 24.63 28.49
C PHE A 9 17.41 24.21 27.12
N VAL A 10 18.74 24.15 26.99
CA VAL A 10 19.41 23.71 25.75
C VAL A 10 19.15 22.21 25.50
N VAL A 11 19.20 21.37 26.53
CA VAL A 11 18.87 19.93 26.42
C VAL A 11 17.40 19.72 26.05
N MET A 12 16.47 20.45 26.68
CA MET A 12 15.04 20.39 26.33
C MET A 12 14.75 20.91 24.91
N LEU A 13 15.38 21.99 24.46
CA LEU A 13 15.26 22.47 23.08
C LEU A 13 15.84 21.49 22.06
N SER A 14 16.94 20.80 22.40
CA SER A 14 17.52 19.77 21.53
C SER A 14 16.65 18.51 21.43
N ALA A 15 15.93 18.15 22.51
CA ALA A 15 14.99 17.03 22.52
C ALA A 15 13.68 17.33 21.77
N MET A 16 13.29 18.60 21.64
CA MET A 16 12.11 19.03 20.86
C MET A 16 12.36 19.08 19.33
N LEU A 17 13.61 18.89 18.87
CA LEU A 17 13.97 18.88 17.45
C LEU A 17 14.11 17.49 16.85
N VAL A 18 13.79 16.42 17.60
CA VAL A 18 13.65 15.08 17.03
C VAL A 18 12.30 15.00 16.30
N ARG A 19 12.15 15.75 15.20
CA ARG A 19 11.17 15.38 14.19
C ARG A 19 11.62 14.01 13.72
N GLU A 20 10.88 12.96 14.06
CA GLU A 20 10.97 11.72 13.30
C GLU A 20 10.74 12.11 11.85
N THR A 21 11.82 12.12 11.08
CA THR A 21 11.73 12.40 9.67
C THR A 21 11.16 11.15 9.06
N VAL A 22 9.83 11.08 9.02
CA VAL A 22 9.10 9.98 8.41
C VAL A 22 9.53 9.98 6.96
N GLY A 23 10.25 8.94 6.54
CA GLY A 23 10.49 8.72 5.14
C GLY A 23 9.17 8.54 4.42
N HIS A 24 9.15 8.85 3.15
CA HIS A 24 7.92 8.71 2.41
C HIS A 24 8.20 8.46 0.95
N GLY A 25 7.66 7.35 0.46
CA GLY A 25 7.69 7.04 -0.95
C GLY A 25 6.75 5.90 -1.32
N ALA A 26 6.49 5.78 -2.61
CA ALA A 26 5.69 4.70 -3.15
C ALA A 26 6.04 4.37 -4.59
N ILE A 27 5.78 3.13 -5.00
CA ILE A 27 5.70 2.80 -6.43
C ILE A 27 4.44 3.45 -6.99
N ILE A 28 4.61 4.32 -7.98
CA ILE A 28 3.50 4.96 -8.69
C ILE A 28 3.22 4.30 -10.04
N ASP A 29 4.20 3.61 -10.63
CA ASP A 29 4.05 2.78 -11.82
C ASP A 29 5.06 1.60 -11.81
N PRO A 30 4.64 0.34 -12.02
CA PRO A 30 3.26 -0.11 -11.96
C PRO A 30 2.66 0.24 -10.58
N PRO A 31 1.40 0.72 -10.51
CA PRO A 31 0.88 1.32 -9.29
C PRO A 31 0.79 0.28 -8.18
N ALA A 32 1.46 0.53 -7.06
CA ALA A 32 1.35 -0.31 -5.87
C ALA A 32 -0.03 -0.18 -5.22
N ARG A 33 -0.46 -1.19 -4.43
CA ARG A 33 -1.78 -1.26 -3.76
C ARG A 33 -2.16 0.03 -3.03
N ASN A 34 -1.19 0.61 -2.33
CA ASN A 34 -1.29 1.89 -1.63
C ASN A 34 -1.51 3.09 -2.57
N TYR A 35 -1.11 3.03 -3.84
CA TYR A 35 -1.26 4.11 -4.82
C TYR A 35 -2.40 3.90 -5.84
N MET A 36 -2.87 2.66 -6.03
CA MET A 36 -3.85 2.29 -7.08
C MET A 36 -5.08 3.19 -7.12
N GLY A 37 -5.67 3.53 -5.96
CA GLY A 37 -6.84 4.42 -5.92
C GLY A 37 -6.54 5.82 -6.44
N LYS A 38 -5.35 6.37 -6.14
CA LYS A 38 -4.90 7.67 -6.66
C LYS A 38 -4.58 7.60 -8.16
N ALA A 39 -4.15 6.43 -8.66
CA ALA A 39 -3.96 6.16 -10.08
C ALA A 39 -5.28 5.91 -10.85
N GLY A 40 -6.45 5.99 -10.21
CA GLY A 40 -7.75 5.87 -10.86
C GLY A 40 -8.28 4.44 -11.00
N PHE A 41 -7.63 3.46 -10.37
CA PHE A 41 -8.15 2.09 -10.31
C PHE A 41 -9.34 1.99 -9.34
N PRO A 42 -10.19 0.95 -9.44
CA PRO A 42 -11.31 0.72 -8.53
C PRO A 42 -10.82 0.19 -7.16
N VAL A 43 -9.93 0.94 -6.52
CA VAL A 43 -9.33 0.70 -5.21
C VAL A 43 -9.55 1.96 -4.36
N PRO A 44 -9.81 1.82 -3.05
CA PRO A 44 -9.87 2.96 -2.14
C PRO A 44 -8.66 3.89 -2.28
N ILE A 45 -8.87 5.21 -2.26
CA ILE A 45 -7.75 6.16 -2.21
C ILE A 45 -7.09 6.05 -0.83
N ASN A 46 -5.80 5.74 -0.79
CA ASN A 46 -4.97 5.90 0.39
C ASN A 46 -4.33 7.29 0.36
N TYR A 47 -4.77 8.19 1.24
CA TYR A 47 -4.19 9.54 1.33
C TYR A 47 -2.75 9.53 1.88
N ASN A 48 -2.38 8.47 2.61
CA ASN A 48 -1.04 8.22 3.14
C ASN A 48 -0.34 7.12 2.32
N TYR A 49 -0.54 7.12 0.99
CA TYR A 49 0.03 6.10 0.11
C TYR A 49 1.54 5.94 0.26
N ASN A 50 2.25 7.04 0.54
CA ASN A 50 3.70 7.09 0.70
C ASN A 50 4.21 6.62 2.07
N SER A 51 3.34 6.11 2.95
CA SER A 51 3.62 5.84 4.38
C SER A 51 3.69 4.35 4.74
N GLN A 52 4.08 3.47 3.80
CA GLN A 52 4.16 2.03 4.07
C GLN A 52 5.49 1.64 4.73
N TYR A 53 5.72 2.18 5.93
CA TYR A 53 6.98 2.11 6.69
C TYR A 53 6.96 1.12 7.85
N CYS A 54 6.17 0.04 7.74
CA CYS A 54 6.10 -1.02 8.75
C CYS A 54 5.71 -0.52 10.16
N GLY A 55 4.96 0.58 10.24
CA GLY A 55 4.53 1.20 11.50
C GLY A 55 5.56 2.12 12.18
N GLY A 56 6.75 2.27 11.60
CA GLY A 56 7.75 3.28 11.97
C GLY A 56 9.04 2.63 12.40
N PHE A 57 10.15 3.36 12.35
CA PHE A 57 11.43 2.84 12.83
C PHE A 57 11.34 2.26 14.25
N ALA A 58 10.77 3.01 15.20
CA ALA A 58 10.59 2.53 16.58
C ALA A 58 9.74 1.24 16.66
N ASN A 59 8.71 1.12 15.82
CA ASN A 59 7.91 -0.09 15.73
C ASN A 59 8.71 -1.27 15.21
N GLN A 60 9.45 -1.07 14.12
CA GLN A 60 10.33 -2.09 13.55
C GLN A 60 11.35 -2.56 14.60
N ARG A 61 11.94 -1.66 15.39
CA ARG A 61 12.85 -2.02 16.49
C ARG A 61 12.17 -2.86 17.56
N THR A 62 10.94 -2.51 17.93
CA THR A 62 10.14 -3.25 18.93
C THR A 62 9.85 -4.69 18.48
N TYR A 63 9.65 -4.90 17.19
CA TYR A 63 9.35 -6.21 16.61
C TYR A 63 10.53 -6.82 15.84
N GLU A 64 11.77 -6.54 16.26
CA GLU A 64 12.98 -7.20 15.73
C GLU A 64 13.16 -7.07 14.21
N GLY A 65 12.76 -5.93 13.64
CA GLY A 65 12.81 -5.66 12.21
C GLY A 65 11.66 -6.28 11.40
N LYS A 66 10.71 -6.95 12.04
CA LYS A 66 9.57 -7.57 11.35
C LYS A 66 8.67 -6.50 10.73
N CYS A 67 8.14 -6.83 9.55
CA CYS A 67 7.23 -5.99 8.78
C CYS A 67 6.20 -6.87 8.07
N GLY A 68 5.07 -6.30 7.66
CA GLY A 68 4.15 -6.96 6.73
C GLY A 68 4.78 -7.18 5.38
N ILE A 69 4.24 -8.15 4.65
CA ILE A 69 4.68 -8.47 3.29
C ILE A 69 4.57 -7.23 2.38
N CYS A 70 3.58 -6.38 2.63
CA CYS A 70 3.31 -5.18 1.84
C CYS A 70 3.46 -3.87 2.63
N GLY A 71 4.28 -3.84 3.68
CA GLY A 71 4.68 -2.60 4.36
C GLY A 71 3.80 -2.16 5.53
N ASP A 72 2.78 -2.96 5.87
CA ASP A 72 1.97 -2.75 7.06
C ASP A 72 2.76 -3.05 8.35
N PRO A 73 2.39 -2.48 9.52
CA PRO A 73 3.03 -2.78 10.82
C PRO A 73 2.92 -4.26 11.18
N TRP A 74 4.01 -4.87 11.70
CA TRP A 74 4.05 -6.32 11.97
C TRP A 74 2.84 -6.84 12.77
N GLN A 75 2.44 -6.06 13.76
CA GLN A 75 1.26 -6.27 14.57
C GLN A 75 0.06 -5.50 14.02
N GLY A 76 -1.14 -6.04 14.19
CA GLY A 76 -2.39 -5.33 13.88
C GLY A 76 -2.88 -5.52 12.44
N PRO A 77 -3.83 -4.68 12.00
CA PRO A 77 -4.48 -4.81 10.70
C PRO A 77 -3.51 -4.67 9.53
N ARG A 78 -3.75 -5.45 8.46
CA ARG A 78 -2.92 -5.50 7.25
C ARG A 78 -3.71 -5.02 6.02
N PRO A 79 -3.99 -3.72 5.88
CA PRO A 79 -4.83 -3.19 4.80
C PRO A 79 -4.30 -3.44 3.39
N HIS A 80 -2.99 -3.69 3.22
CA HIS A 80 -2.35 -3.93 1.93
C HIS A 80 -2.10 -5.40 1.64
N GLU A 81 -2.49 -6.29 2.54
CA GLU A 81 -2.45 -7.76 2.36
C GLU A 81 -3.86 -8.31 2.09
N PRO A 82 -4.00 -9.50 1.48
CA PRO A 82 -5.29 -10.15 1.20
C PRO A 82 -6.31 -10.07 2.35
N GLY A 83 -7.52 -9.65 2.00
CA GLY A 83 -8.58 -9.33 2.97
C GLY A 83 -8.53 -7.88 3.49
N GLY A 84 -7.45 -7.16 3.19
CA GLY A 84 -7.31 -5.72 3.40
C GLY A 84 -7.97 -4.88 2.31
N ILE A 85 -8.31 -3.64 2.64
CA ILE A 85 -9.06 -2.74 1.74
C ILE A 85 -8.30 -2.30 0.49
N TYR A 86 -6.96 -2.37 0.49
CA TYR A 86 -6.14 -2.02 -0.68
C TYR A 86 -5.70 -3.25 -1.48
N ALA A 87 -5.91 -4.46 -0.96
CA ALA A 87 -5.66 -5.73 -1.66
C ALA A 87 -6.95 -6.23 -2.36
N THR A 88 -7.30 -5.60 -3.49
CA THR A 88 -8.61 -5.76 -4.16
C THR A 88 -8.60 -6.73 -5.35
N ASP A 89 -7.53 -7.51 -5.54
CA ASP A 89 -7.27 -8.37 -6.71
C ASP A 89 -7.20 -7.64 -8.06
N VAL A 90 -7.08 -6.31 -8.05
CA VAL A 90 -6.95 -5.52 -9.27
C VAL A 90 -5.49 -5.63 -9.73
N ILE A 91 -5.28 -5.96 -11.00
CA ILE A 91 -3.95 -5.96 -11.61
C ILE A 91 -3.66 -4.54 -12.11
N GLY A 92 -2.60 -3.93 -11.60
CA GLY A 92 -2.19 -2.57 -11.92
C GLY A 92 -1.50 -2.44 -13.28
N HIS A 93 -0.78 -3.48 -13.71
CA HIS A 93 -0.08 -3.50 -15.00
C HIS A 93 0.05 -4.93 -15.54
N CYS A 94 0.05 -5.11 -16.86
CA CYS A 94 0.32 -6.38 -17.50
C CYS A 94 1.45 -6.25 -18.50
N TYR A 95 2.50 -7.05 -18.33
CA TYR A 95 3.62 -7.16 -19.25
C TYR A 95 3.43 -8.38 -20.17
N PRO A 96 3.62 -8.23 -21.49
CA PRO A 96 3.60 -9.38 -22.39
C PRO A 96 4.72 -10.39 -22.09
N ILE A 97 4.47 -11.67 -22.35
CA ILE A 97 5.53 -12.69 -22.34
C ILE A 97 6.64 -12.28 -23.32
N GLY A 98 7.89 -12.40 -22.89
CA GLY A 98 9.07 -11.99 -23.65
C GLY A 98 9.56 -10.58 -23.33
N THR A 99 8.86 -9.81 -22.47
CA THR A 99 9.42 -8.60 -21.87
C THR A 99 10.64 -8.97 -21.02
N ASN A 100 11.81 -8.43 -21.38
CA ASN A 100 13.07 -8.68 -20.67
C ASN A 100 13.29 -7.69 -19.53
N ASP A 101 12.96 -6.42 -19.76
CA ASP A 101 13.20 -5.33 -18.82
C ASP A 101 11.91 -4.53 -18.59
N ILE A 102 11.73 -4.04 -17.37
CA ILE A 102 10.63 -3.15 -17.00
C ILE A 102 11.18 -1.90 -16.30
N THR A 103 10.45 -0.79 -16.43
CA THR A 103 10.69 0.41 -15.64
C THR A 103 9.72 0.44 -14.48
N VAL A 104 10.25 0.62 -13.27
CA VAL A 104 9.48 0.88 -12.05
C VAL A 104 9.72 2.33 -11.65
N THR A 105 8.65 3.10 -11.56
CA THR A 105 8.65 4.51 -11.18
C THR A 105 8.31 4.66 -9.70
N ILE A 106 9.24 5.21 -8.94
CA ILE A 106 9.11 5.46 -7.51
C ILE A 106 8.99 6.97 -7.29
N SER A 107 7.97 7.39 -6.55
CA SER A 107 7.88 8.75 -6.04
C SER A 107 8.40 8.81 -4.61
N ILE A 108 9.39 9.65 -4.37
CA ILE A 108 9.91 9.98 -3.04
C ILE A 108 9.43 11.38 -2.67
N THR A 109 8.76 11.47 -1.52
CA THR A 109 8.29 12.75 -0.96
C THR A 109 9.12 13.21 0.22
N ALA A 110 9.84 12.28 0.87
CA ALA A 110 10.84 12.59 1.89
C ALA A 110 12.03 11.64 1.72
N TRP A 111 13.20 12.21 1.42
CA TRP A 111 14.44 11.49 1.14
C TRP A 111 15.25 11.24 2.41
N HIS A 112 15.69 9.99 2.61
CA HIS A 112 16.42 9.54 3.80
C HIS A 112 17.72 8.78 3.48
N LYS A 113 18.36 9.08 2.34
CA LYS A 113 19.52 8.31 1.82
C LYS A 113 19.17 6.83 1.65
N GLY A 114 20.15 5.97 1.42
CA GLY A 114 19.96 4.52 1.34
C GLY A 114 19.70 4.06 -0.08
N TYR A 115 18.89 3.01 -0.23
CA TYR A 115 18.75 2.33 -1.52
C TYR A 115 17.40 1.62 -1.67
N PHE A 116 17.02 1.42 -2.93
CA PHE A 116 15.90 0.56 -3.30
C PHE A 116 16.39 -0.84 -3.65
N SER A 117 15.56 -1.84 -3.33
CA SER A 117 15.71 -3.20 -3.79
C SER A 117 14.35 -3.75 -4.21
N PHE A 118 14.36 -4.74 -5.08
CA PHE A 118 13.15 -5.24 -5.71
C PHE A 118 13.16 -6.77 -5.71
N LYS A 119 12.01 -7.33 -5.40
CA LYS A 119 11.75 -8.77 -5.48
C LYS A 119 10.41 -9.00 -6.17
N MET A 120 10.22 -10.20 -6.69
CA MET A 120 8.95 -10.59 -7.27
C MET A 120 8.48 -11.94 -6.71
N CYS A 121 7.18 -12.15 -6.68
CA CYS A 121 6.59 -13.45 -6.37
C CYS A 121 5.52 -13.79 -7.41
N PRO A 122 5.67 -14.87 -8.21
CA PRO A 122 4.64 -15.37 -9.12
C PRO A 122 3.50 -16.08 -8.36
N HIS A 123 2.72 -15.30 -7.60
CA HIS A 123 1.83 -15.85 -6.57
C HIS A 123 0.54 -16.49 -7.11
N ASN A 124 -0.06 -15.92 -8.16
CA ASN A 124 -1.25 -16.42 -8.87
C ASN A 124 -2.51 -16.62 -8.01
N ASN A 125 -2.54 -16.11 -6.77
CA ASN A 125 -3.69 -16.21 -5.89
C ASN A 125 -3.87 -14.92 -5.06
N PRO A 126 -4.63 -13.92 -5.55
CA PRO A 126 -4.77 -12.64 -4.86
C PRO A 126 -5.52 -12.72 -3.51
N LYS A 127 -6.13 -13.87 -3.19
CA LYS A 127 -6.86 -14.10 -1.93
C LYS A 127 -6.01 -14.61 -0.78
N THR A 128 -4.74 -14.95 -1.03
CA THR A 128 -3.84 -15.48 -0.01
C THR A 128 -2.58 -14.65 0.09
N ASN A 129 -1.92 -14.71 1.25
CA ASN A 129 -0.64 -14.03 1.42
C ASN A 129 0.46 -14.80 0.69
N ALA A 130 1.29 -14.08 -0.07
CA ALA A 130 2.56 -14.63 -0.54
C ALA A 130 3.52 -14.78 0.64
N SER A 131 4.34 -15.84 0.61
CA SER A 131 5.38 -16.04 1.61
C SER A 131 6.62 -15.22 1.28
N GLN A 132 7.39 -14.83 2.30
CA GLN A 132 8.68 -14.17 2.09
C GLN A 132 9.63 -15.05 1.25
N GLY A 133 9.59 -16.37 1.46
CA GLY A 133 10.36 -17.33 0.67
C GLY A 133 10.03 -17.34 -0.82
N CYS A 134 8.83 -16.91 -1.23
CA CYS A 134 8.52 -16.73 -2.65
C CYS A 134 9.31 -15.54 -3.23
N PHE A 135 9.34 -14.40 -2.54
CA PHE A 135 10.08 -13.23 -2.97
C PHE A 135 11.59 -13.46 -3.00
N ASP A 136 12.10 -14.20 -2.01
CA ASP A 136 13.52 -14.48 -1.87
C ASP A 136 14.07 -15.37 -3.01
N GLN A 137 13.20 -16.08 -3.73
CA GLN A 137 13.57 -16.84 -4.93
C GLN A 137 13.72 -15.98 -6.18
N TYR A 138 13.12 -14.78 -6.22
CA TYR A 138 13.14 -13.92 -7.41
C TYR A 138 13.53 -12.46 -7.05
N PRO A 139 14.77 -12.22 -6.56
CA PRO A 139 15.31 -10.87 -6.53
C PRO A 139 15.48 -10.34 -7.96
N LEU A 140 15.10 -9.07 -8.19
CA LEU A 140 15.20 -8.46 -9.51
C LEU A 140 16.50 -7.67 -9.62
N GLU A 141 17.29 -8.00 -10.62
CA GLU A 141 18.54 -7.31 -10.94
C GLU A 141 18.24 -5.99 -11.65
N LEU A 142 19.01 -4.95 -11.37
CA LEU A 142 18.99 -3.72 -12.14
C LEU A 142 19.56 -3.98 -13.54
N VAL A 143 19.03 -3.29 -14.55
CA VAL A 143 19.63 -3.29 -15.90
C VAL A 143 21.06 -2.78 -15.87
N SER A 144 21.36 -1.80 -15.00
CA SER A 144 22.71 -1.28 -14.76
C SER A 144 23.65 -2.25 -14.04
N GLY A 145 23.15 -3.43 -13.63
CA GLY A 145 23.88 -4.41 -12.83
C GLY A 145 23.65 -4.26 -11.32
N GLY A 146 23.72 -5.38 -10.61
CA GLY A 146 23.52 -5.44 -9.16
C GLY A 146 22.04 -5.39 -8.74
N TYR A 147 21.79 -5.29 -7.44
CA TYR A 147 20.45 -5.43 -6.84
C TYR A 147 20.01 -4.23 -5.98
N LYS A 148 20.86 -3.20 -5.86
CA LYS A 148 20.61 -2.03 -5.04
C LYS A 148 20.70 -0.78 -5.91
N TYR A 149 19.60 -0.02 -5.94
CA TYR A 149 19.57 1.27 -6.59
C TYR A 149 19.78 2.34 -5.51
N ASP A 150 20.98 2.91 -5.45
CA ASP A 150 21.32 3.92 -4.45
C ASP A 150 20.66 5.26 -4.76
N ILE A 151 20.09 5.90 -3.73
CA ILE A 151 19.52 7.24 -3.84
C ILE A 151 20.41 8.26 -3.14
N THR A 152 21.36 8.79 -3.91
CA THR A 152 22.49 9.58 -3.39
C THR A 152 22.18 11.07 -3.21
N THR A 153 21.16 11.61 -3.88
CA THR A 153 20.78 13.03 -3.80
C THR A 153 19.29 13.18 -3.45
N ASN A 154 18.92 14.36 -2.94
CA ASN A 154 17.53 14.75 -2.65
C ASN A 154 16.92 15.60 -3.78
N GLU A 155 17.56 15.63 -4.95
CA GLU A 155 17.12 16.47 -6.07
C GLU A 155 15.97 15.81 -6.82
N ASP A 156 16.03 14.48 -6.96
CA ASP A 156 15.05 13.69 -7.68
C ASP A 156 13.91 13.25 -6.75
N LYS A 157 12.70 13.71 -7.04
CA LYS A 157 11.48 13.23 -6.37
C LYS A 157 10.85 12.01 -7.06
N ILE A 158 11.32 11.69 -8.26
CA ILE A 158 10.84 10.61 -9.10
C ILE A 158 12.06 9.83 -9.60
N HIS A 159 12.08 8.52 -9.34
CA HIS A 159 13.13 7.63 -9.79
C HIS A 159 12.56 6.59 -10.74
N ASN A 160 13.12 6.51 -11.94
CA ASN A 160 12.79 5.48 -12.93
C ASN A 160 13.85 4.39 -12.86
N VAL A 161 13.52 3.27 -12.25
CA VAL A 161 14.45 2.14 -12.04
C VAL A 161 14.17 1.07 -13.07
N GLN A 162 15.17 0.74 -13.88
CA GLN A 162 15.06 -0.34 -14.87
C GLN A 162 15.49 -1.67 -14.25
N LEU A 163 14.60 -2.65 -14.29
CA LEU A 163 14.77 -3.97 -13.70
C LEU A 163 14.67 -5.05 -14.77
N LYS A 164 15.50 -6.08 -14.66
CA LYS A 164 15.41 -7.29 -15.47
C LYS A 164 14.31 -8.20 -14.90
N LEU A 165 13.38 -8.63 -15.74
CA LEU A 165 12.43 -9.67 -15.40
C LEU A 165 13.10 -11.05 -15.47
N PRO A 166 12.75 -12.01 -14.59
CA PRO A 166 13.26 -13.37 -14.69
C PRO A 166 12.80 -14.03 -15.99
N GLN A 167 13.73 -14.67 -16.68
CA GLN A 167 13.44 -15.33 -17.97
C GLN A 167 12.36 -16.40 -17.80
N ALA A 168 11.46 -16.48 -18.79
CA ALA A 168 10.36 -17.44 -18.85
C ALA A 168 9.36 -17.40 -17.68
N LEU A 169 9.41 -16.39 -16.81
CA LEU A 169 8.43 -16.24 -15.74
C LEU A 169 7.08 -15.81 -16.32
N THR A 170 6.01 -16.47 -15.88
CA THR A 170 4.64 -16.10 -16.22
C THR A 170 3.77 -16.12 -14.98
N CYS A 171 2.76 -15.26 -14.93
CA CYS A 171 1.84 -15.18 -13.80
C CYS A 171 0.57 -14.43 -14.19
N THR A 172 -0.57 -14.94 -13.74
CA THR A 172 -1.85 -14.21 -13.79
C THR A 172 -1.91 -13.11 -12.72
N GLN A 173 -1.13 -13.29 -11.65
CA GLN A 173 -0.89 -12.28 -10.63
C GLN A 173 0.50 -12.51 -10.02
N CYS A 174 1.44 -11.64 -10.35
CA CYS A 174 2.70 -11.49 -9.65
C CYS A 174 2.59 -10.34 -8.64
N ILE A 175 3.33 -10.46 -7.55
CA ILE A 175 3.55 -9.34 -6.63
C ILE A 175 4.96 -8.82 -6.86
N LEU A 176 5.08 -7.58 -7.33
CA LEU A 176 6.33 -6.83 -7.32
C LEU A 176 6.46 -6.15 -5.96
N GLN A 177 7.49 -6.52 -5.20
CA GLN A 177 7.80 -5.94 -3.90
C GLN A 177 8.96 -4.96 -4.05
N TRP A 178 8.69 -3.69 -3.77
CA TRP A 178 9.72 -2.67 -3.61
C TRP A 178 10.04 -2.53 -2.13
N THR A 179 11.33 -2.51 -1.81
CA THR A 179 11.82 -2.21 -0.47
C THR A 179 12.76 -1.01 -0.55
N TYR A 180 12.43 0.05 0.19
CA TYR A 180 13.33 1.16 0.44
C TYR A 180 13.91 1.04 1.85
N THR A 181 15.22 0.76 1.91
CA THR A 181 15.99 0.79 3.16
C THR A 181 16.65 2.16 3.26
N THR A 182 16.26 2.94 4.27
CA THR A 182 16.84 4.28 4.49
C THR A 182 18.29 4.17 4.94
N GLY A 183 18.99 5.32 5.00
CA GLY A 183 20.41 5.37 5.37
C GLY A 183 20.76 6.58 6.23
N ASN A 184 19.78 7.13 6.96
CA ASN A 184 19.93 8.34 7.76
C ASN A 184 19.97 8.06 9.27
N SER A 185 19.83 6.81 9.70
CA SER A 185 19.97 6.44 11.13
C SER A 185 21.41 6.04 11.42
N TRP A 186 21.90 6.41 12.59
CA TRP A 186 23.21 5.95 13.07
C TRP A 186 23.06 4.57 13.72
N GLY A 187 23.96 3.66 13.40
CA GLY A 187 24.01 2.35 14.03
C GLY A 187 25.37 1.68 13.88
N CYS A 188 25.45 0.43 14.33
CA CYS A 188 26.66 -0.37 14.27
C CYS A 188 26.39 -1.71 13.57
N GLU A 189 27.35 -2.17 12.79
CA GLU A 189 27.33 -3.45 12.11
C GLU A 189 28.76 -4.00 12.03
N GLY A 190 28.96 -5.25 12.49
CA GLY A 190 30.27 -5.89 12.45
C GLY A 190 31.39 -5.15 13.20
N GLY A 191 31.06 -4.41 14.26
CA GLY A 191 32.02 -3.62 15.05
C GLY A 191 32.34 -2.22 14.49
N ASN A 192 31.84 -1.88 13.30
CA ASN A 192 31.92 -0.53 12.74
C ASN A 192 30.62 0.22 13.04
N CYS A 193 30.73 1.51 13.35
CA CYS A 193 29.56 2.34 13.61
C CYS A 193 29.56 3.62 12.78
N GLY A 194 28.38 4.02 12.33
CA GLY A 194 28.25 5.12 11.39
C GLY A 194 26.83 5.33 10.91
N LEU A 195 26.67 6.38 10.11
CA LEU A 195 25.41 6.70 9.46
C LEU A 195 25.07 5.63 8.40
N GLY A 196 23.83 5.14 8.41
CA GLY A 196 23.36 4.10 7.49
C GLY A 196 23.79 2.68 7.86
N LEU A 197 24.52 2.49 8.95
CA LEU A 197 24.90 1.17 9.46
C LEU A 197 23.89 0.63 10.47
N GLY A 198 23.80 -0.69 10.55
CA GLY A 198 22.85 -1.36 11.42
C GLY A 198 21.39 -1.15 10.99
N PRO A 199 20.43 -1.31 11.91
CA PRO A 199 19.00 -1.20 11.61
C PRO A 199 18.62 0.18 11.06
N GLN A 200 17.94 0.21 9.92
CA GLN A 200 17.42 1.43 9.28
C GLN A 200 15.89 1.32 9.16
N GLU A 201 15.22 2.44 8.90
CA GLU A 201 13.78 2.41 8.60
C GLU A 201 13.56 1.77 7.24
N VAL A 202 12.61 0.84 7.19
CA VAL A 202 12.23 0.15 5.95
C VAL A 202 10.83 0.53 5.52
N PHE A 203 10.69 0.77 4.21
CA PHE A 203 9.42 0.93 3.50
C PHE A 203 9.23 -0.26 2.58
N ILE A 204 8.02 -0.79 2.51
CA ILE A 204 7.70 -1.88 1.58
C ILE A 204 6.41 -1.54 0.84
N ASN A 205 6.37 -1.73 -0.48
CA ASN A 205 5.15 -1.68 -1.26
C ASN A 205 4.99 -2.95 -2.07
N CYS A 206 3.75 -3.32 -2.35
CA CYS A 206 3.39 -4.39 -3.27
C CYS A 206 2.60 -3.83 -4.45
N ALA A 207 3.04 -4.11 -5.67
CA ALA A 207 2.27 -3.88 -6.89
C ALA A 207 1.83 -5.21 -7.50
N ASP A 208 0.54 -5.34 -7.79
CA ASP A 208 -0.01 -6.51 -8.46
C ASP A 208 0.13 -6.34 -9.97
N ILE A 209 0.97 -7.16 -10.60
CA ILE A 209 1.21 -7.16 -12.04
C ILE A 209 0.87 -8.53 -12.64
N ALA A 210 0.77 -8.62 -13.95
CA ALA A 210 0.63 -9.89 -14.66
C ALA A 210 1.69 -10.01 -15.76
N ILE A 211 2.11 -11.24 -16.05
CA ILE A 211 2.98 -11.57 -17.19
C ILE A 211 2.28 -12.64 -18.01
N LEU A 212 1.69 -12.24 -19.14
CA LEU A 212 0.75 -13.03 -19.93
C LEU A 212 1.00 -12.93 -21.43
N SER A 213 0.54 -13.92 -22.20
CA SER A 213 0.60 -13.87 -23.66
C SER A 213 -0.35 -12.81 -24.25
N ASP A 214 -1.47 -12.53 -23.57
CA ASP A 214 -2.45 -11.51 -23.96
C ASP A 214 -2.90 -10.67 -22.74
N CYS A 215 -2.43 -9.43 -22.71
CA CYS A 215 -2.77 -8.45 -21.68
C CYS A 215 -4.14 -7.77 -21.89
N SER A 216 -4.83 -7.98 -23.01
CA SER A 216 -6.14 -7.38 -23.27
C SER A 216 -7.21 -7.82 -22.27
N THR A 217 -7.04 -9.00 -21.68
CA THR A 217 -7.92 -9.58 -20.67
C THR A 217 -7.90 -8.80 -19.36
N VAL A 218 -6.74 -8.28 -18.97
CA VAL A 218 -6.55 -7.48 -17.74
C VAL A 218 -7.27 -6.14 -17.86
N SER A 219 -7.10 -5.43 -18.98
CA SER A 219 -7.78 -4.16 -19.23
C SER A 219 -9.30 -4.32 -19.17
N LYS A 220 -9.85 -5.35 -19.82
CA LYS A 220 -11.30 -5.66 -19.79
C LYS A 220 -11.81 -5.99 -18.39
N SER A 221 -11.03 -6.70 -17.58
CA SER A 221 -11.37 -7.02 -16.19
C SER A 221 -11.46 -5.75 -15.34
N ASN A 222 -10.47 -4.86 -15.46
CA ASN A 222 -10.45 -3.58 -14.74
C ASN A 222 -11.61 -2.68 -15.18
N THR A 223 -11.92 -2.60 -16.48
CA THR A 223 -13.08 -1.84 -16.97
C THR A 223 -14.42 -2.42 -16.47
N LYS A 224 -14.57 -3.75 -16.40
CA LYS A 224 -15.77 -4.38 -15.81
C LYS A 224 -15.92 -4.11 -14.31
N ARG A 225 -14.81 -3.93 -13.59
CA ARG A 225 -14.82 -3.53 -12.18
C ARG A 225 -15.24 -2.06 -12.01
N VAL A 226 -14.94 -1.22 -12.99
CA VAL A 226 -15.37 0.20 -13.03
C VAL A 226 -16.82 0.34 -13.52
N ILE A 227 -17.26 -0.53 -14.44
CA ILE A 227 -18.61 -0.52 -15.04
C ILE A 227 -19.38 -1.78 -14.58
N PRO A 228 -20.12 -1.74 -13.47
CA PRO A 228 -21.09 -2.79 -13.20
C PRO A 228 -22.22 -2.73 -14.22
N LYS A 229 -22.69 -3.91 -14.59
CA LYS A 229 -23.90 -4.08 -15.41
C LYS A 229 -25.08 -3.39 -14.74
N THR A 230 -25.46 -2.22 -15.24
CA THR A 230 -26.68 -1.51 -14.90
C THR A 230 -27.88 -2.35 -15.33
N LYS A 231 -28.55 -3.01 -14.38
CA LYS A 231 -30.01 -3.09 -14.43
C LYS A 231 -30.51 -1.87 -13.67
N SER A 232 -30.99 -0.90 -14.44
CA SER A 232 -31.67 0.28 -13.92
C SER A 232 -32.89 -0.16 -13.12
N SER A 233 -32.86 0.09 -11.81
CA SER A 233 -34.09 0.30 -11.04
C SER A 233 -33.85 1.46 -10.08
N SER A 234 -34.30 2.63 -10.54
CA SER A 234 -34.64 3.81 -9.76
C SER A 234 -35.25 3.44 -8.40
N GLY A 235 -34.75 4.04 -7.31
CA GLY A 235 -35.34 3.85 -5.97
C GLY A 235 -34.63 4.59 -4.82
N SER A 236 -35.08 5.82 -4.58
CA SER A 236 -35.10 6.62 -3.34
C SER A 236 -33.80 6.97 -2.58
N ASN A 237 -33.56 8.29 -2.55
CA ASN A 237 -32.75 9.03 -1.58
C ASN A 237 -33.16 8.74 -0.12
N GLY A 238 -32.39 7.90 0.57
CA GLY A 238 -32.30 7.87 2.03
C GLY A 238 -30.87 8.24 2.44
N ARG A 239 -30.67 9.10 3.44
CA ARG A 239 -29.35 9.38 4.01
C ARG A 239 -28.82 8.12 4.70
N GLN A 240 -28.20 7.24 3.92
CA GLN A 240 -27.56 6.04 4.43
C GLN A 240 -26.36 6.47 5.30
N LYS A 241 -26.42 6.14 6.60
CA LYS A 241 -25.29 6.32 7.53
C LYS A 241 -24.49 5.02 7.49
N CYS A 242 -23.31 5.09 6.86
CA CYS A 242 -22.38 3.97 6.78
C CYS A 242 -21.20 4.23 7.69
N LYS A 243 -20.73 3.21 8.38
CA LYS A 243 -19.53 3.23 9.23
C LYS A 243 -18.69 2.00 8.97
N ALA A 244 -17.44 2.04 9.38
CA ALA A 244 -16.51 0.93 9.28
C ALA A 244 -17.00 -0.28 10.08
N ALA A 245 -16.76 -1.48 9.54
CA ALA A 245 -17.14 -2.76 10.13
C ALA A 245 -15.93 -3.67 10.37
N GLY A 246 -16.12 -4.70 11.21
CA GLY A 246 -15.11 -5.73 11.47
C GLY A 246 -13.84 -5.17 12.10
N VAL A 247 -12.69 -5.53 11.54
CA VAL A 247 -11.37 -5.09 12.03
C VAL A 247 -11.10 -3.60 11.80
N TRP A 248 -11.98 -2.91 11.07
CA TRP A 248 -11.85 -1.50 10.74
C TRP A 248 -12.69 -0.57 11.62
N THR A 249 -13.42 -1.12 12.59
CA THR A 249 -14.22 -0.33 13.54
C THR A 249 -13.35 0.71 14.23
N ASP A 250 -13.93 1.91 14.43
CA ASP A 250 -13.30 3.09 15.03
C ASP A 250 -12.18 3.76 14.19
N GLN A 251 -11.99 3.36 12.92
CA GLN A 251 -11.11 4.07 12.00
C GLN A 251 -11.85 5.17 11.23
N LYS A 252 -11.62 6.44 11.61
CA LYS A 252 -12.25 7.62 10.97
C LYS A 252 -12.04 7.70 9.46
N SER A 253 -10.88 7.25 8.97
CA SER A 253 -10.59 7.16 7.53
C SER A 253 -11.51 6.14 6.84
N MET A 254 -11.78 5.01 7.49
CA MET A 254 -12.68 3.98 6.98
C MET A 254 -14.15 4.41 7.08
N ASP A 255 -14.55 5.11 8.15
CA ASP A 255 -15.90 5.67 8.26
C ASP A 255 -16.20 6.62 7.09
N ASN A 256 -15.27 7.54 6.80
CA ASN A 256 -15.39 8.46 5.67
C ASN A 256 -15.45 7.70 4.34
N TRP A 257 -14.63 6.67 4.18
CA TRP A 257 -14.62 5.82 2.99
C TRP A 257 -15.96 5.08 2.81
N CYS A 258 -16.53 4.51 3.87
CA CYS A 258 -17.83 3.87 3.83
C CYS A 258 -18.95 4.85 3.47
N VAL A 259 -18.93 6.07 4.02
CA VAL A 259 -19.91 7.11 3.67
C VAL A 259 -19.82 7.49 2.20
N GLU A 260 -18.61 7.60 1.64
CA GLU A 260 -18.39 8.00 0.25
C GLU A 260 -18.70 6.87 -0.73
N LYS A 261 -18.14 5.68 -0.52
CA LYS A 261 -18.19 4.58 -1.50
C LYS A 261 -19.48 3.80 -1.47
N CYS A 262 -20.14 3.67 -0.31
CA CYS A 262 -21.46 3.05 -0.25
C CYS A 262 -22.56 3.91 -0.90
N LYS A 263 -22.33 5.22 -1.06
CA LYS A 263 -23.20 6.15 -1.80
C LYS A 263 -22.77 6.38 -3.24
N GLY A 264 -21.64 5.80 -3.66
CA GLY A 264 -21.15 5.90 -5.03
C GLY A 264 -22.14 5.31 -6.03
N VAL A 265 -22.00 5.70 -7.30
CA VAL A 265 -22.71 5.07 -8.42
C VAL A 265 -21.65 4.52 -9.36
N PRO A 266 -21.40 3.19 -9.36
CA PRO A 266 -22.07 2.18 -8.52
C PRO A 266 -21.68 2.20 -7.04
N PRO A 267 -22.55 1.69 -6.15
CA PRO A 267 -22.23 1.58 -4.73
C PRO A 267 -21.23 0.44 -4.51
N PHE A 268 -20.08 0.74 -3.91
CA PHE A 268 -19.10 -0.25 -3.47
C PHE A 268 -19.11 -0.28 -1.94
N CYS A 269 -19.88 -1.22 -1.39
CA CYS A 269 -20.13 -1.33 0.04
C CYS A 269 -20.04 -2.79 0.52
N PRO A 270 -18.85 -3.39 0.59
CA PRO A 270 -18.73 -4.76 1.08
C PRO A 270 -19.01 -4.83 2.59
N ASP A 271 -19.85 -5.78 3.01
CA ASP A 271 -20.27 -5.94 4.41
C ASP A 271 -19.12 -6.28 5.36
N THR A 272 -17.97 -6.73 4.83
CA THR A 272 -16.73 -6.94 5.58
C THR A 272 -16.02 -5.65 5.98
N TYR A 273 -16.30 -4.55 5.29
CA TYR A 273 -15.63 -3.26 5.49
C TYR A 273 -16.58 -2.18 6.00
N CYS A 274 -17.86 -2.23 5.62
CA CYS A 274 -18.85 -1.22 5.96
C CYS A 274 -20.13 -1.84 6.50
N ILE A 275 -20.71 -1.18 7.51
CA ILE A 275 -22.07 -1.44 7.98
C ILE A 275 -22.89 -0.16 7.79
N CYS A 276 -24.02 -0.28 7.12
CA CYS A 276 -24.89 0.84 6.79
C CYS A 276 -26.29 0.67 7.34
N GLU A 277 -26.75 1.65 8.10
CA GLU A 277 -28.16 1.73 8.50
C GLU A 277 -28.97 2.30 7.32
N ARG A 278 -29.87 1.50 6.75
CA ARG A 278 -30.90 2.01 5.85
C ARG A 278 -31.90 2.80 6.70
N SER A 279 -32.11 4.07 6.40
CA SER A 279 -33.23 4.82 6.95
C SER A 279 -34.53 4.20 6.41
N VAL A 280 -35.17 3.34 7.19
CA VAL A 280 -36.53 2.89 6.91
C VAL A 280 -37.43 4.12 7.05
N SER A 281 -37.92 4.68 5.93
CA SER A 281 -39.01 5.65 6.03
C SER A 281 -40.24 4.91 6.54
N LEU A 282 -40.77 5.35 7.67
CA LEU A 282 -42.07 4.92 8.18
C LEU A 282 -43.17 5.42 7.23
N SER A 283 -43.35 4.72 6.12
CA SER A 283 -44.43 4.95 5.17
C SER A 283 -44.73 3.64 4.47
N ASN A 284 -45.41 2.74 5.19
CA ASN A 284 -46.34 1.72 4.69
C ASN A 284 -46.70 0.75 5.83
N VAL A 285 -47.20 1.28 6.95
CA VAL A 285 -48.15 0.54 7.78
C VAL A 285 -49.51 0.93 7.24
N LEU A 286 -50.22 -0.03 6.65
CA LEU A 286 -51.63 -0.04 6.21
C LEU A 286 -51.80 -0.56 4.77
N TYR A 287 -51.34 -1.78 4.48
CA TYR A 287 -52.10 -2.66 3.59
C TYR A 287 -51.68 -4.13 3.75
N ARG A 288 -52.37 -4.84 4.66
CA ARG A 288 -52.65 -6.29 4.57
C ARG A 288 -53.63 -6.65 5.68
N ARG A 289 -54.89 -6.30 5.45
CA ARG A 289 -56.01 -7.13 5.89
C ARG A 289 -56.39 -8.05 4.72
N THR A 290 -56.86 -9.25 5.07
CA THR A 290 -57.59 -10.25 4.26
C THR A 290 -56.81 -10.97 3.14
N ASN A 291 -56.42 -12.23 3.34
CA ASN A 291 -57.29 -13.40 3.10
C ASN A 291 -56.53 -14.73 3.29
N SER A 292 -57.23 -15.67 3.93
CA SER A 292 -56.99 -17.12 4.10
C SER A 292 -55.85 -17.56 5.03
#